data_AF-A0A6M0SRM3-F1
#
_entry.id   AF-A0A6M0SRM3-F1
#
_cell.length_a   1.000
_cell.length_b   1.000
_cell.length_c   1.000
_cell.angle_alpha   90.00
_cell.angle_beta   90.00
_cell.angle_gamma   90.00
#
_symmetry.space_group_name_H-M   'P 1'
#
loop_
_entity.id
_entity.type
_entity.pdbx_description
1 polymer ?
#
loop_
_entity_poly.entity_id
_entity_poly.type
_entity_poly.pdbx_seq_one_letter_code
_entity_poly.pdbx_strand_id
1 'polypeptide(L)'
;MIINHNMNAMNVHRQMGMNTVNSGKSMEKLRLGLRINRAGDDSAGLAISEKMRGQIRGLDQASRNSQDAISMIQTAEGGLNETHSMLQRMRELTVQSNNGTNNSDAIQKEMDELKSEITRVASKNEFNTKTLMTSSLGSKAADGTVTVADLTAKGITTSVVGVKS
;
A
#
# COMPACT_ATOMS: atom_id res chain seq x y z
N MET A 1 -62.02 -38.20 -33.93
CA MET A 1 -61.16 -37.16 -34.52
C MET A 1 -61.62 -35.83 -33.93
N ILE A 2 -60.76 -35.15 -33.16
CA ILE A 2 -61.13 -33.88 -32.51
C ILE A 2 -60.44 -32.74 -33.26
N ILE A 3 -61.23 -31.80 -33.78
CA ILE A 3 -60.77 -30.75 -34.71
C ILE A 3 -60.43 -29.43 -33.98
N ASN A 4 -61.01 -29.22 -32.80
CA ASN A 4 -60.93 -27.94 -32.07
C ASN A 4 -59.61 -27.72 -31.31
N HIS A 5 -58.84 -28.77 -31.03
CA HIS A 5 -57.59 -28.66 -30.29
C HIS A 5 -56.55 -29.65 -30.81
N ASN A 6 -55.40 -29.11 -31.19
CA ASN A 6 -54.26 -29.87 -31.69
C ASN A 6 -53.19 -29.98 -30.60
N MET A 7 -53.29 -31.03 -29.80
CA MET A 7 -52.37 -31.30 -28.69
C MET A 7 -50.93 -31.52 -29.15
N ASN A 8 -50.74 -32.10 -30.35
CA ASN A 8 -49.41 -32.30 -30.93
C ASN A 8 -48.77 -30.95 -31.30
N ALA A 9 -49.51 -30.05 -31.94
CA ALA A 9 -49.02 -28.70 -32.25
C ALA A 9 -48.72 -27.89 -30.97
N MET A 10 -49.55 -28.00 -29.94
CA MET A 10 -49.31 -27.38 -28.63
C MET A 10 -48.04 -27.90 -27.95
N ASN A 11 -47.78 -29.21 -28.03
CA ASN A 11 -46.55 -29.80 -27.48
C ASN A 11 -45.30 -29.35 -28.27
N VAL A 12 -45.36 -29.36 -29.61
CA VAL A 12 -44.29 -28.86 -30.48
C VAL A 12 -44.00 -27.38 -30.19
N HIS A 13 -45.03 -26.54 -30.01
CA HIS A 13 -44.85 -25.13 -29.66
C HIS A 13 -44.18 -24.93 -28.30
N ARG A 14 -44.54 -25.75 -27.29
CA ARG A 14 -43.88 -25.74 -25.98
C ARG A 14 -42.40 -26.13 -26.08
N GLN A 15 -42.09 -27.19 -26.82
CA GLN A 15 -40.72 -27.64 -27.04
C GLN A 15 -39.88 -26.61 -27.81
N MET A 16 -40.47 -25.98 -28.84
CA MET A 16 -39.86 -24.87 -29.58
C MET A 16 -39.56 -23.69 -28.66
N GLY A 17 -40.49 -23.32 -27.77
CA GLY A 17 -40.29 -22.28 -26.77
C GLY A 17 -39.08 -22.56 -25.85
N MET A 18 -38.96 -23.80 -25.34
CA MET A 18 -37.81 -24.20 -24.52
C MET A 18 -36.49 -24.16 -25.31
N ASN A 19 -36.49 -24.61 -26.57
CA ASN A 19 -35.31 -24.56 -27.44
C ASN A 19 -34.88 -23.11 -27.73
N THR A 20 -35.80 -22.20 -28.00
CA THR A 20 -35.49 -20.78 -28.20
C THR A 20 -34.83 -20.16 -26.98
N VAL A 21 -35.34 -20.48 -25.77
CA VAL A 21 -34.74 -20.00 -24.51
C VAL A 21 -33.32 -20.55 -24.31
N ASN A 22 -33.09 -21.84 -24.59
CA ASN A 22 -31.77 -22.47 -24.45
C ASN A 22 -30.75 -21.94 -25.48
N SER A 23 -31.18 -21.72 -26.73
CA SER A 23 -30.37 -21.06 -27.76
C SER A 23 -30.02 -19.63 -27.36
N GLY A 24 -30.98 -18.89 -26.79
CA GLY A 24 -30.75 -17.54 -26.25
C GLY A 24 -29.69 -17.52 -25.15
N LYS A 25 -29.76 -18.45 -24.18
CA LYS A 25 -28.74 -18.60 -23.11
C LYS A 25 -27.36 -18.95 -23.65
N SER A 26 -27.29 -19.83 -24.65
CA SER A 26 -26.02 -20.22 -25.27
C SER A 26 -25.38 -19.04 -26.01
N MET A 27 -26.18 -18.25 -26.72
CA MET A 27 -25.72 -17.02 -27.36
C MET A 27 -25.24 -15.97 -26.35
N GLU A 28 -25.91 -15.84 -25.19
CA GLU A 28 -25.49 -14.95 -24.10
C GLU A 28 -24.11 -15.34 -23.55
N LYS A 29 -23.86 -16.65 -23.32
CA LYS A 29 -22.55 -17.17 -22.90
C LYS A 29 -21.46 -16.91 -23.93
N LEU A 30 -21.75 -17.11 -25.22
CA LEU A 30 -20.80 -16.84 -26.30
C LEU A 30 -20.45 -15.35 -26.42
N ARG A 31 -21.44 -14.46 -26.31
CA ARG A 31 -21.23 -13.00 -26.42
C ARG A 31 -20.41 -12.43 -25.27
N LEU A 32 -20.60 -12.96 -24.05
CA LEU A 32 -19.92 -12.48 -22.86
C LEU A 32 -18.59 -13.20 -22.59
N GLY A 33 -18.36 -14.36 -23.21
CA GLY A 33 -17.19 -15.22 -22.94
C GLY A 33 -17.17 -15.81 -21.53
N LEU A 34 -18.23 -15.64 -20.77
CA LEU A 34 -18.37 -16.06 -19.38
C LEU A 34 -19.26 -17.31 -19.32
N ARG A 35 -18.82 -18.31 -18.56
CA ARG A 35 -19.55 -19.57 -18.40
C ARG A 35 -20.77 -19.42 -17.48
N ILE A 36 -20.67 -18.56 -16.46
CA ILE A 36 -21.70 -18.28 -15.45
C ILE A 36 -22.08 -16.80 -15.57
N ASN A 37 -23.29 -16.52 -16.08
CA ASN A 37 -23.76 -15.16 -16.32
C ASN A 37 -24.85 -14.70 -15.34
N ARG A 38 -25.55 -15.65 -14.72
CA ARG A 38 -26.68 -15.39 -13.82
C ARG A 38 -26.53 -16.23 -12.56
N ALA A 39 -26.96 -15.69 -11.43
CA ALA A 39 -26.98 -16.41 -10.15
C ALA A 39 -27.84 -17.69 -10.19
N GLY A 40 -28.81 -17.78 -11.12
CA GLY A 40 -29.65 -18.96 -11.32
C GLY A 40 -29.01 -20.09 -12.14
N ASP A 41 -27.84 -19.89 -12.74
CA ASP A 41 -27.11 -20.93 -13.50
C ASP A 41 -26.12 -21.67 -12.58
N ASP A 42 -25.39 -20.92 -11.75
CA ASP A 42 -24.52 -21.45 -10.68
C ASP A 42 -24.28 -20.35 -9.63
N SER A 43 -25.01 -20.41 -8.51
CA SER A 43 -24.91 -19.40 -7.44
C SER A 43 -23.61 -19.50 -6.65
N ALA A 44 -23.10 -20.72 -6.44
CA ALA A 44 -21.85 -20.96 -5.72
C ALA A 44 -20.63 -20.55 -6.56
N GLY A 45 -20.61 -20.91 -7.84
CA GLY A 45 -19.57 -20.51 -8.78
C GLY A 45 -19.54 -19.00 -9.03
N LEU A 46 -20.71 -18.34 -9.08
CA LEU A 46 -20.77 -16.88 -9.15
C LEU A 46 -20.20 -16.23 -7.87
N ALA A 47 -20.58 -16.70 -6.69
CA ALA A 47 -20.09 -16.16 -5.42
C ALA A 47 -18.56 -16.29 -5.26
N ILE A 48 -17.98 -17.44 -5.65
CA ILE A 48 -16.53 -17.64 -5.63
C ILE A 48 -15.85 -16.71 -6.65
N SER A 49 -16.43 -16.56 -7.84
CA SER A 49 -15.90 -15.68 -8.89
C SER A 49 -15.91 -14.21 -8.46
N GLU A 50 -16.96 -13.76 -7.78
CA GLU A 50 -17.03 -12.41 -7.21
C GLU A 50 -16.04 -12.21 -6.07
N LYS A 51 -15.89 -13.21 -5.18
CA LYS A 51 -14.85 -13.20 -4.14
C LYS A 51 -13.45 -13.06 -4.74
N MET A 52 -13.12 -13.86 -5.75
CA MET A 52 -11.84 -13.78 -6.44
C MET A 52 -11.67 -12.42 -7.13
N ARG A 53 -12.72 -11.88 -7.77
CA ARG A 53 -12.67 -10.55 -8.38
C ARG A 53 -12.42 -9.44 -7.35
N GLY A 54 -13.00 -9.57 -6.15
CA GLY A 54 -12.73 -8.70 -5.01
C GLY A 54 -11.29 -8.82 -4.53
N GLN A 55 -10.78 -10.05 -4.39
CA GLN A 55 -9.38 -10.30 -4.02
C GLN A 55 -8.40 -9.73 -5.06
N ILE A 56 -8.66 -9.91 -6.35
CA ILE A 56 -7.82 -9.35 -7.43
C ILE A 56 -7.76 -7.83 -7.32
N ARG A 57 -8.91 -7.14 -7.17
CA ARG A 57 -8.92 -5.69 -6.97
C ARG A 57 -8.17 -5.26 -5.71
N GLY A 58 -8.31 -6.03 -4.63
CA GLY A 58 -7.57 -5.80 -3.39
C GLY A 58 -6.07 -5.96 -3.57
N LEU A 59 -5.63 -6.98 -4.29
CA LEU A 59 -4.22 -7.22 -4.62
C LEU A 59 -3.66 -6.15 -5.56
N ASP A 60 -4.42 -5.72 -6.56
CA ASP A 60 -4.03 -4.62 -7.45
C ASP A 60 -3.79 -3.33 -6.66
N GLN A 61 -4.68 -3.02 -5.71
CA GLN A 61 -4.48 -1.87 -4.82
C GLN A 61 -3.28 -2.08 -3.90
N ALA A 62 -3.10 -3.27 -3.33
CA ALA A 62 -1.94 -3.58 -2.49
C ALA A 62 -0.62 -3.45 -3.27
N SER A 63 -0.60 -3.83 -4.55
CA SER A 63 0.55 -3.65 -5.43
C SER A 63 0.88 -2.16 -5.62
N ARG A 64 -0.13 -1.33 -5.87
CA ARG A 64 0.06 0.13 -5.98
C ARG A 64 0.58 0.73 -4.67
N ASN A 65 -0.03 0.35 -3.54
CA ASN A 65 0.43 0.78 -2.22
C ASN A 65 1.89 0.36 -1.95
N SER A 66 2.30 -0.81 -2.44
CA SER A 66 3.69 -1.28 -2.31
C SER A 66 4.65 -0.46 -3.17
N GLN A 67 4.24 -0.06 -4.37
CA GLN A 67 5.03 0.83 -5.23
C GLN A 67 5.16 2.24 -4.62
N ASP A 68 4.12 2.75 -3.99
CA ASP A 68 4.17 4.03 -3.25
C ASP A 68 5.12 3.91 -2.04
N ALA A 69 5.08 2.77 -1.33
CA ALA A 69 5.99 2.52 -0.21
C ALA A 69 7.46 2.43 -0.68
N ILE A 70 7.74 1.79 -1.82
CA ILE A 70 9.08 1.77 -2.42
C ILE A 70 9.53 3.19 -2.76
N SER A 71 8.66 3.98 -3.39
CA SER A 71 8.97 5.37 -3.75
C SER A 71 9.27 6.22 -2.51
N MET A 72 8.50 6.03 -1.43
CA MET A 72 8.74 6.67 -0.14
C MET A 72 10.10 6.28 0.46
N ILE A 73 10.46 5.00 0.43
CA ILE A 73 11.74 4.50 0.93
C ILE A 73 12.90 5.09 0.12
N GLN A 74 12.77 5.17 -1.21
CA GLN A 74 13.81 5.77 -2.06
C GLN A 74 14.04 7.26 -1.75
N THR A 75 12.98 8.02 -1.50
CA THR A 75 13.11 9.42 -1.07
C THR A 75 13.78 9.53 0.31
N ALA A 76 13.46 8.62 1.23
CA ALA A 76 14.14 8.56 2.53
C ALA A 76 15.64 8.21 2.38
N GLU A 77 15.97 7.24 1.53
CA GLU A 77 17.34 6.82 1.25
C GLU A 77 18.17 7.93 0.59
N GLY A 78 17.57 8.68 -0.35
CA GLY A 78 18.22 9.85 -0.95
C GLY A 78 18.61 10.90 0.10
N GLY A 79 17.69 11.23 1.01
CA GLY A 79 17.98 12.14 2.13
C GLY A 79 19.05 11.59 3.08
N LEU A 80 19.01 10.29 3.40
CA LEU A 80 20.02 9.65 4.24
C LEU A 80 21.42 9.64 3.58
N ASN A 81 21.50 9.48 2.26
CA ASN A 81 22.77 9.54 1.54
C ASN A 81 23.41 10.94 1.64
N GLU A 82 22.60 12.00 1.58
CA GLU A 82 23.04 13.37 1.83
C GLU A 82 23.57 13.53 3.27
N THR A 83 22.84 13.03 4.27
CA THR A 83 23.30 13.06 5.67
C THR A 83 24.60 12.27 5.89
N HIS A 84 24.77 11.13 5.22
CA HIS A 84 25.99 10.33 5.29
C HIS A 84 27.19 11.10 4.74
N SER A 85 27.03 11.77 3.59
CA SER A 85 28.08 12.60 2.98
C SER A 85 28.47 13.77 3.87
N MET A 86 27.49 14.44 4.50
CA MET A 86 27.75 15.51 5.47
C MET A 86 28.49 15.00 6.72
N LEU A 87 28.09 13.85 7.26
CA LEU A 87 28.76 13.24 8.42
C LEU A 87 30.20 12.83 8.12
N GLN A 88 30.47 12.34 6.90
CA GLN A 88 31.83 12.07 6.46
C GLN A 88 32.66 13.36 6.41
N ARG A 89 32.10 14.45 5.87
CA ARG A 89 32.76 15.77 5.89
C ARG A 89 33.00 16.29 7.31
N MET A 90 32.04 16.14 8.22
CA MET A 90 32.22 16.48 9.64
C MET A 90 33.37 15.69 10.30
N ARG A 91 33.54 14.42 9.92
CA ARG A 91 34.66 13.58 10.38
C ARG A 91 36.00 14.11 9.87
N GLU A 92 36.08 14.47 8.59
CA GLU A 92 37.28 15.09 7.99
C GLU A 92 37.66 16.38 8.71
N LEU A 93 36.68 17.25 8.98
CA LEU A 93 36.86 18.50 9.72
C LEU A 93 37.36 18.27 11.15
N THR A 94 36.89 17.20 11.81
CA THR A 94 37.33 16.85 13.17
C THR A 94 38.80 16.40 13.19
N VAL A 95 39.22 15.59 12.21
CA VAL A 95 40.63 15.20 12.07
C VAL A 95 41.50 16.42 11.73
N GLN A 96 41.01 17.30 10.87
CA GLN A 96 41.71 18.55 10.51
C GLN A 96 41.86 19.50 11.70
N SER A 97 40.85 19.58 12.58
CA SER A 97 40.90 20.34 13.84
C SER A 97 41.94 19.78 14.81
N ASN A 98 42.02 18.45 14.94
CA ASN A 98 42.96 17.78 15.84
C ASN A 98 44.43 17.93 15.41
N ASN A 99 44.72 18.17 14.12
CA ASN A 99 46.09 18.37 13.62
C ASN A 99 46.66 19.78 13.94
N GLY A 100 45.92 20.62 14.67
CA GLY A 100 46.40 21.78 15.44
C GLY A 100 46.97 22.98 14.66
N THR A 101 47.10 22.90 13.33
CA THR A 101 47.80 23.91 12.51
C THR A 101 46.86 24.86 11.77
N ASN A 102 45.54 24.62 11.82
CA ASN A 102 44.54 25.37 11.04
C ASN A 102 43.64 26.24 11.92
N ASN A 103 43.19 27.36 11.36
CA ASN A 103 42.32 28.35 12.01
C ASN A 103 41.00 27.72 12.52
N SER A 104 40.88 27.58 13.85
CA SER A 104 39.77 26.88 14.53
C SER A 104 38.39 27.46 14.24
N ASP A 105 38.31 28.77 13.98
CA ASP A 105 37.04 29.47 13.82
C ASP A 105 36.34 29.14 12.50
N ALA A 106 37.09 28.85 11.44
CA ALA A 106 36.53 28.47 10.14
C ALA A 106 35.97 27.04 10.16
N ILE A 107 36.68 26.12 10.84
CA ILE A 107 36.26 24.72 11.00
C ILE A 107 34.99 24.63 11.85
N GLN A 108 34.90 25.42 12.92
CA GLN A 108 33.73 25.47 13.77
C GLN A 108 32.48 25.97 13.01
N LYS A 109 32.63 27.02 12.20
CA LYS A 109 31.54 27.55 11.36
C LYS A 109 31.02 26.50 10.37
N GLU A 110 31.92 25.84 9.64
CA GLU A 110 31.53 24.79 8.68
C GLU A 110 30.83 23.62 9.40
N MET A 111 31.31 23.24 10.60
CA MET A 111 30.67 22.20 11.39
C MET A 111 29.26 22.58 11.87
N ASP A 112 29.03 23.83 12.22
CA ASP A 112 27.71 24.31 12.65
C ASP A 112 26.74 24.47 11.46
N GLU A 113 27.24 24.85 10.28
CA GLU A 113 26.47 24.81 9.03
C GLU A 113 26.05 23.38 8.68
N LEU A 114 26.96 22.40 8.75
CA LEU A 114 26.65 21.00 8.49
C LEU A 114 25.61 20.43 9.48
N LYS A 115 25.68 20.80 10.77
CA LYS A 115 24.65 20.40 11.75
C LYS A 115 23.28 21.00 11.42
N SER A 116 23.25 22.28 11.04
CA SER A 116 22.02 22.96 10.62
C SER A 116 21.42 22.27 9.40
N GLU A 117 22.26 21.92 8.44
CA GLU A 117 21.83 21.28 7.20
C GLU A 117 21.31 19.85 7.42
N ILE A 118 21.97 19.05 8.27
CA ILE A 118 21.44 17.73 8.69
C ILE A 118 20.06 17.88 9.34
N THR A 119 19.88 18.90 10.19
CA THR A 119 18.59 19.19 10.84
C THR A 119 17.54 19.63 9.82
N ARG A 120 17.93 20.38 8.78
CA ARG A 120 17.06 20.78 7.68
C ARG A 120 16.63 19.57 6.85
N VAL A 121 17.54 18.67 6.48
CA VAL A 121 17.21 17.44 5.73
C VAL A 121 16.26 16.57 6.55
N ALA A 122 16.51 16.41 7.86
CA ALA A 122 15.63 15.63 8.73
C ALA A 122 14.21 16.22 8.86
N SER A 123 14.07 17.56 8.85
CA SER A 123 12.78 18.23 9.04
C SER A 123 12.01 18.48 7.74
N LYS A 124 12.71 18.65 6.60
CA LYS A 124 12.10 18.98 5.30
C LYS A 124 12.00 17.80 4.34
N ASN A 125 12.59 16.64 4.63
CA ASN A 125 12.41 15.46 3.80
C ASN A 125 10.97 14.93 3.95
N GLU A 126 10.16 15.13 2.90
CA GLU A 126 8.75 14.79 2.88
C GLU A 126 8.37 13.94 1.67
N PHE A 127 7.42 13.03 1.88
CA PHE A 127 6.72 12.31 0.82
C PHE A 127 5.23 12.45 1.05
N ASN A 128 4.52 12.96 0.05
CA ASN A 128 3.08 13.20 0.13
C ASN A 128 2.68 13.96 1.42
N THR A 129 3.35 15.08 1.71
CA THR A 129 3.18 15.93 2.91
C THR A 129 3.48 15.27 4.26
N LYS A 130 4.05 14.06 4.28
CA LYS A 130 4.50 13.39 5.49
C LYS A 130 6.02 13.48 5.61
N THR A 131 6.49 14.02 6.73
CA THR A 131 7.92 14.03 7.04
C THR A 131 8.42 12.60 7.27
N LEU A 132 9.55 12.25 6.66
CA LEU A 132 10.11 10.89 6.62
C LEU A 132 11.16 10.59 7.68
N MET A 133 11.70 11.62 8.33
CA MET A 133 12.87 11.49 9.21
C MET A 133 12.62 12.05 10.63
N THR A 134 11.36 12.37 10.95
CA THR A 134 10.93 12.75 12.30
C THR A 134 10.23 11.56 12.97
N SER A 135 10.15 11.54 14.31
CA SER A 135 9.48 10.42 15.02
C SER A 135 7.97 10.28 14.72
N SER A 136 7.41 11.16 13.89
CA SER A 136 5.99 11.15 13.52
C SER A 136 5.57 9.96 12.63
N LEU A 137 6.51 9.17 12.10
CA LEU A 137 6.20 7.91 11.40
C LEU A 137 5.96 6.73 12.36
N GLY A 138 6.10 6.95 13.68
CA GLY A 138 5.69 5.98 14.69
C GLY A 138 4.24 5.56 14.46
N SER A 139 4.02 4.23 14.37
CA SER A 139 2.73 3.59 14.06
C SER A 139 1.54 4.42 14.54
N LYS A 140 0.77 4.99 13.59
CA LYS A 140 -0.63 5.31 13.88
C LYS A 140 -1.31 3.97 14.14
N ALA A 141 -1.47 3.61 15.42
CA ALA A 141 -2.42 2.61 15.82
C ALA A 141 -3.77 2.95 15.17
N ALA A 142 -4.48 1.95 14.66
CA ALA A 142 -5.69 2.12 13.87
C ALA A 142 -6.85 2.83 14.60
N ASP A 143 -6.66 3.22 15.86
CA ASP A 143 -7.65 3.89 16.71
C ASP A 143 -7.05 5.09 17.47
N GLY A 144 -6.48 6.05 16.75
CA GLY A 144 -6.41 7.47 17.18
C GLY A 144 -5.67 7.85 18.48
N THR A 145 -5.17 6.90 19.27
CA THR A 145 -4.57 7.14 20.58
C THR A 145 -3.48 6.11 20.78
N VAL A 146 -2.22 6.54 20.74
CA VAL A 146 -1.08 5.67 21.05
C VAL A 146 -0.75 5.88 22.52
N THR A 147 -1.16 4.94 23.36
CA THR A 147 -0.73 4.93 24.77
C THR A 147 0.57 4.15 24.89
N VAL A 148 1.42 4.53 25.86
CA VAL A 148 2.74 3.91 26.10
C VAL A 148 2.63 2.39 26.37
N ALA A 149 1.44 1.93 26.79
CA ALA A 149 1.13 0.51 27.00
C ALA A 149 1.09 -0.31 25.69
N ASP A 150 0.72 0.30 24.56
CA ASP A 150 0.61 -0.41 23.27
C ASP A 150 1.98 -0.67 22.62
N LEU A 151 2.98 0.15 22.94
CA LEU A 151 4.36 -0.03 22.46
C LEU A 151 5.10 -1.16 23.19
N THR A 152 4.80 -1.34 24.48
CA THR A 152 5.40 -2.41 25.30
C THR A 152 4.84 -3.79 24.94
N ALA A 153 3.56 -3.88 24.55
CA ALA A 153 2.95 -5.12 24.07
C ALA A 153 3.50 -5.63 22.72
N LYS A 154 4.18 -4.78 21.95
CA LYS A 154 4.79 -5.11 20.65
C LYS A 154 6.30 -5.42 20.71
N GLY A 155 6.87 -5.56 21.91
CA GLY A 155 8.26 -6.01 22.09
C GLY A 155 9.33 -4.92 21.86
N ILE A 156 8.95 -3.65 21.85
CA ILE A 156 9.91 -2.54 21.86
C ILE A 156 10.24 -2.22 23.32
N THR A 157 11.41 -2.67 23.79
CA THR A 157 11.94 -2.29 25.11
C THR A 157 12.36 -0.83 25.11
N THR A 158 11.49 0.06 25.57
CA THR A 158 11.85 1.43 25.94
C THR A 158 12.49 1.40 27.32
N SER A 159 13.83 1.28 27.37
CA SER A 159 14.57 1.49 28.62
C SER A 159 14.44 2.96 29.01
N VAL A 160 13.54 3.25 29.96
CA VAL A 160 13.50 4.54 30.65
C VAL A 160 14.62 4.54 31.69
N VAL A 161 15.86 4.81 31.23
CA VAL A 161 16.90 5.26 32.15
C VAL A 161 16.53 6.68 32.57
N GLY A 162 16.07 6.82 33.82
CA GLY A 162 15.97 8.11 34.48
C GLY A 162 14.56 8.54 34.86
N VAL A 163 13.94 7.83 35.80
CA VAL A 163 12.97 8.44 36.72
C VAL A 163 13.72 8.64 38.04
N LYS A 164 14.22 9.86 38.27
CA LYS A 164 14.46 10.32 39.65
C LYS A 164 13.10 10.76 40.20
N SER A 165 12.90 10.38 41.46
CA SER A 165 11.76 10.54 42.37
C SER A 165 10.80 11.68 42.08
#